data_AF-C6Y1J0-F1
#
_entry.id   AF-C6Y1J0-F1
#
_cell.length_a   1.000
_cell.length_b   1.000
_cell.length_c   1.000
_cell.angle_alpha   90.00
_cell.angle_beta   90.00
_cell.angle_gamma   90.00
#
_symmetry.space_group_name_H-M   'P 1'
#
loop_
_entity.id
_entity.type
_entity.pdbx_description
1 polymer ?
#
loop_
_entity_poly.entity_id
_entity_poly.type
_entity_poly.pdbx_seq_one_letter_code
_entity_poly.pdbx_strand_id
1 'polypeptide(L)'
;MNKFTLSLKMSFFLLICLVFMGFNERISDEYTVYIQKKLAEHYDSRLDEAQIKRYELNVTNRGFCRYKRYFNSGKVEYFSFNLVKFKDLDYYGTDKSGKLYLRTKGEDVIVQTYNDKSGGDIDSMAAYMMIPLKDIEPQDLADLSERLVKMNAQLLAQK
;
A
#
# COMPACT_ATOMS: atom_id res chain seq x y z
N MET A 1 -32.12 29.89 -40.82
CA MET A 1 -32.32 28.97 -39.68
C MET A 1 -31.26 27.87 -39.53
N ASN A 2 -30.64 27.36 -40.60
CA ASN A 2 -29.70 26.21 -40.50
C ASN A 2 -28.38 26.47 -39.73
N LYS A 3 -27.90 27.72 -39.67
CA LYS A 3 -26.65 28.05 -38.95
C LYS A 3 -26.82 28.01 -37.42
N PHE A 4 -28.01 28.36 -36.93
CA PHE A 4 -28.33 28.38 -35.49
C PHE A 4 -28.50 26.97 -34.93
N THR A 5 -29.14 26.09 -35.69
CA THR A 5 -29.27 24.67 -35.31
C THR A 5 -27.93 23.93 -35.37
N LEU A 6 -27.03 24.33 -36.28
CA LEU A 6 -25.67 23.79 -36.35
C LEU A 6 -24.83 24.22 -35.13
N SER A 7 -24.83 25.51 -34.77
CA SER A 7 -24.09 25.99 -33.60
C SER A 7 -24.60 25.38 -32.30
N LEU A 8 -25.92 25.17 -32.17
CA LEU A 8 -26.51 24.53 -31.00
C LEU A 8 -26.10 23.06 -30.87
N LYS A 9 -26.06 22.32 -31.99
CA LYS A 9 -25.57 20.93 -32.01
C LYS A 9 -24.10 20.85 -31.63
N MET A 10 -23.25 21.75 -32.15
CA MET A 10 -21.83 21.77 -31.80
C MET A 10 -21.60 22.08 -30.32
N SER A 11 -22.32 23.04 -29.74
CA SER A 11 -22.25 23.33 -28.30
C SER A 11 -22.70 22.14 -27.45
N PHE A 12 -23.73 21.41 -27.89
CA PHE A 12 -24.19 20.20 -27.20
C PHE A 12 -23.14 19.07 -27.22
N PHE A 13 -22.50 18.83 -28.37
CA PHE A 13 -21.40 17.87 -28.45
C PHE A 13 -20.20 18.28 -27.60
N LEU A 14 -19.89 19.59 -27.54
CA LEU A 14 -18.81 20.11 -26.69
C LEU A 14 -19.12 19.92 -25.20
N LEU A 15 -20.36 20.16 -24.78
CA LEU A 15 -20.81 19.92 -23.40
C LEU A 15 -20.72 18.43 -23.04
N ILE A 16 -21.10 17.54 -23.95
CA ILE A 16 -20.99 16.09 -23.78
C ILE A 16 -19.52 15.67 -23.65
N CYS A 17 -18.62 16.18 -24.50
CA CYS A 17 -17.19 15.90 -24.39
C CYS A 17 -16.61 16.34 -23.05
N LEU A 18 -17.04 17.48 -22.51
CA LEU A 18 -16.62 17.95 -21.18
C LEU A 18 -17.13 17.04 -20.05
N VAL A 19 -18.36 16.53 -20.15
CA VAL A 19 -18.89 15.54 -19.18
C VAL A 19 -18.07 14.25 -19.22
N PHE A 20 -17.69 13.74 -20.40
CA PHE A 20 -16.87 12.53 -20.51
C PHE A 20 -15.41 12.73 -20.06
N MET A 21 -14.86 13.95 -20.13
CA MET A 21 -13.54 14.25 -19.58
C MET A 21 -13.53 14.41 -18.06
N GLY A 22 -14.69 14.62 -17.43
CA GLY A 22 -14.82 14.79 -15.97
C GLY A 22 -14.66 13.50 -15.16
N PHE A 23 -14.87 12.33 -15.77
CA PHE A 23 -14.78 11.03 -15.11
C PHE A 23 -13.47 10.32 -15.46
N ASN A 24 -12.36 10.82 -14.90
CA ASN A 24 -11.11 10.06 -14.85
C ASN A 24 -10.65 9.93 -13.39
N GLU A 25 -11.56 9.47 -12.53
CA GLU A 25 -11.19 9.10 -11.17
C GLU A 25 -10.25 7.91 -11.23
N ARG A 26 -9.01 8.15 -10.82
CA ARG A 26 -8.02 7.10 -10.63
C ARG A 26 -8.39 6.34 -9.36
N ILE A 27 -9.27 5.36 -9.49
CA ILE A 27 -9.68 4.45 -8.40
C ILE A 27 -8.47 3.86 -7.63
N SER A 28 -7.30 3.75 -8.28
CA SER A 28 -6.04 3.29 -7.64
C SER A 28 -5.57 4.24 -6.53
N ASP A 29 -5.77 5.55 -6.72
CA ASP A 29 -5.35 6.56 -5.76
C ASP A 29 -6.20 6.46 -4.47
N GLU A 30 -7.49 6.12 -4.56
CA GLU A 30 -8.36 5.93 -3.39
C GLU A 30 -7.90 4.74 -2.53
N TYR A 31 -7.72 3.56 -3.13
CA TYR A 31 -7.25 2.38 -2.39
C TYR A 31 -5.87 2.60 -1.77
N THR A 32 -4.97 3.23 -2.53
CA THR A 32 -3.62 3.56 -2.04
C THR A 32 -3.68 4.48 -0.82
N VAL A 33 -4.47 5.55 -0.90
CA VAL A 33 -4.63 6.51 0.20
C VAL A 33 -5.22 5.83 1.43
N TYR A 34 -6.23 4.97 1.26
CA TYR A 34 -6.82 4.26 2.38
C TYR A 34 -5.84 3.28 3.04
N ILE A 35 -5.18 2.44 2.25
CA ILE A 35 -4.22 1.44 2.76
C ILE A 35 -3.08 2.17 3.49
N GLN A 36 -2.51 3.21 2.88
CA GLN A 36 -1.45 4.01 3.51
C GLN A 36 -1.92 4.62 4.83
N LYS A 37 -3.13 5.19 4.85
CA LYS A 37 -3.72 5.81 6.04
C LYS A 37 -3.89 4.78 7.16
N LYS A 38 -4.53 3.64 6.89
CA LYS A 38 -4.80 2.62 7.90
C LYS A 38 -3.52 2.00 8.45
N LEU A 39 -2.55 1.71 7.58
CA LEU A 39 -1.26 1.20 8.04
C LEU A 39 -0.50 2.20 8.92
N ALA A 40 -0.60 3.51 8.64
CA ALA A 40 0.03 4.54 9.46
C ALA A 40 -0.70 4.77 10.79
N GLU A 41 -2.04 4.78 10.79
CA GLU A 41 -2.88 4.97 11.98
C GLU A 41 -2.65 3.85 13.00
N HIS A 42 -2.60 2.61 12.52
CA HIS A 42 -2.47 1.42 13.36
C HIS A 42 -1.04 0.96 13.56
N TYR A 43 0.00 1.67 13.09
CA TYR A 43 1.38 1.21 13.29
C TYR A 43 1.76 1.20 14.77
N ASP A 44 2.25 0.06 15.28
CA ASP A 44 2.70 -0.04 16.67
C ASP A 44 4.19 0.30 16.81
N SER A 45 4.48 1.54 17.21
CA SER A 45 5.84 1.96 17.56
C SER A 45 6.32 1.37 18.89
N ARG A 46 5.42 0.97 19.79
CA ARG A 46 5.75 0.61 21.18
C ARG A 46 6.53 -0.69 21.27
N LEU A 47 6.23 -1.64 20.39
CA LEU A 47 6.96 -2.92 20.29
C LEU A 47 8.44 -2.72 19.98
N ASP A 48 8.77 -1.61 19.33
CA ASP A 48 10.06 -1.34 18.77
C ASP A 48 10.74 -0.10 19.37
N GLU A 49 10.09 0.66 20.25
CA GLU A 49 10.54 1.97 20.74
C GLU A 49 11.92 1.95 21.42
N ALA A 50 12.30 0.82 22.04
CA ALA A 50 13.63 0.67 22.62
C ALA A 50 14.75 0.55 21.56
N GLN A 51 14.43 0.06 20.36
CA GLN A 51 15.43 -0.34 19.35
C GLN A 51 15.33 0.45 18.05
N ILE A 52 14.14 0.89 17.65
CA ILE A 52 13.87 1.61 16.40
C ILE A 52 13.80 3.11 16.68
N LYS A 53 14.70 3.83 16.03
CA LYS A 53 14.76 5.30 16.03
C LYS A 53 13.62 5.93 15.24
N ARG A 54 13.32 5.37 14.07
CA ARG A 54 12.24 5.81 13.18
C ARG A 54 11.92 4.73 12.15
N TYR A 55 10.76 4.83 11.53
CA TYR A 55 10.36 3.98 10.42
C TYR A 55 9.83 4.82 9.25
N GLU A 56 9.81 4.24 8.07
CA GLU A 56 9.18 4.77 6.86
C GLU A 56 8.32 3.65 6.26
N LEU A 57 7.01 3.84 6.18
CA LEU A 57 6.08 2.91 5.54
C LEU A 57 5.34 3.63 4.42
N ASN A 58 5.52 3.15 3.18
CA ASN A 58 4.98 3.81 1.99
C ASN A 58 4.35 2.80 1.03
N VAL A 59 3.09 3.04 0.67
CA VAL A 59 2.35 2.37 -0.39
C VAL A 59 2.13 3.36 -1.52
N THR A 60 2.50 2.95 -2.73
CA THR A 60 2.37 3.78 -3.94
C THR A 60 1.22 3.31 -4.81
N ASN A 61 0.68 4.21 -5.64
CA ASN A 61 -0.38 3.89 -6.60
C ASN A 61 0.05 2.93 -7.73
N ARG A 62 1.36 2.68 -7.87
CA ARG A 62 1.93 1.63 -8.73
C ARG A 62 2.04 0.28 -8.03
N GLY A 63 1.51 0.16 -6.81
CA GLY A 63 1.50 -1.07 -6.04
C GLY A 63 2.75 -1.34 -5.21
N PHE A 64 3.79 -0.50 -5.23
CA PHE A 64 4.93 -0.76 -4.35
C PHE A 64 4.56 -0.47 -2.89
N CYS A 65 4.73 -1.48 -2.05
CA CYS A 65 4.72 -1.37 -0.59
C CYS A 65 6.17 -1.44 -0.11
N ARG A 66 6.64 -0.40 0.58
CA ARG A 66 8.01 -0.27 1.09
C ARG A 66 7.96 0.01 2.58
N TYR A 67 8.71 -0.76 3.34
CA TYR A 67 8.82 -0.60 4.78
C TYR A 67 10.28 -0.56 5.17
N LYS A 68 10.70 0.54 5.78
CA LYS A 68 12.08 0.76 6.19
C LYS A 68 12.14 1.10 7.67
N ARG A 69 13.06 0.46 8.38
CA ARG A 69 13.25 0.61 9.82
C ARG A 69 14.67 1.09 10.07
N TYR A 70 14.80 2.13 10.89
CA TYR A 70 16.09 2.69 11.28
C TYR A 70 16.27 2.43 12.77
N PHE A 71 17.30 1.67 13.12
CA PHE A 71 17.57 1.28 14.49
C PHE A 71 18.48 2.29 15.19
N ASN A 72 18.37 2.37 16.52
CA ASN A 72 19.23 3.18 17.38
C ASN A 72 20.72 2.77 17.25
N SER A 73 21.00 1.53 16.86
CA SER A 73 22.34 1.01 16.60
C SER A 73 23.00 1.55 15.31
N GLY A 74 22.23 2.20 14.44
CA GLY A 74 22.64 2.57 13.07
C GLY A 74 22.28 1.53 12.02
N LYS A 75 21.81 0.33 12.44
CA LYS A 75 21.27 -0.70 11.53
C LYS A 75 20.05 -0.16 10.79
N VAL A 76 19.93 -0.53 9.52
CA VAL A 76 18.74 -0.24 8.71
C VAL A 76 18.20 -1.56 8.18
N GLU A 77 16.89 -1.73 8.21
CA GLU A 77 16.22 -2.84 7.55
C GLU A 77 15.23 -2.31 6.53
N TYR A 78 15.19 -2.91 5.36
CA TYR A 78 14.36 -2.52 4.24
C TYR A 78 13.62 -3.72 3.69
N PHE A 79 12.32 -3.56 3.55
CA PHE A 79 11.40 -4.54 3.00
C PHE A 79 10.66 -3.87 1.84
N SER A 80 10.53 -4.57 0.71
CA SER A 80 9.75 -4.05 -0.41
C SER A 80 9.20 -5.16 -1.27
N PHE A 81 7.95 -4.99 -1.72
CA PHE A 81 7.37 -5.82 -2.76
C PHE A 81 6.33 -5.02 -3.56
N ASN A 82 5.92 -5.55 -4.70
CA ASN A 82 4.83 -4.98 -5.49
C ASN A 82 3.54 -5.77 -5.20
N LEU A 83 2.45 -5.06 -4.90
CA LEU A 83 1.13 -5.60 -4.61
C LEU A 83 0.56 -6.44 -5.75
N VAL A 84 1.07 -6.37 -6.99
CA VAL A 84 0.79 -7.37 -8.05
C VAL A 84 1.10 -8.81 -7.60
N LYS A 85 2.09 -8.97 -6.72
CA LYS A 85 2.52 -10.25 -6.13
C LYS A 85 1.79 -10.59 -4.83
N PHE A 86 0.89 -9.74 -4.35
CA PHE A 86 0.06 -10.01 -3.18
C PHE A 86 -0.71 -11.33 -3.36
N LYS A 87 -0.75 -12.12 -2.31
CA LYS A 87 -1.46 -13.39 -2.24
C LYS A 87 -2.54 -13.34 -1.17
N ASP A 88 -2.16 -12.95 0.05
CA ASP A 88 -3.04 -13.01 1.20
C ASP A 88 -2.56 -12.10 2.33
N LEU A 89 -3.39 -11.94 3.35
CA LEU A 89 -3.14 -11.17 4.55
C LEU A 89 -3.48 -12.02 5.78
N ASP A 90 -2.48 -12.28 6.63
CA ASP A 90 -2.71 -12.88 7.94
C ASP A 90 -2.53 -11.82 9.03
N TYR A 91 -3.26 -11.98 10.13
CA TYR A 91 -3.07 -11.21 11.34
C TYR A 91 -2.91 -12.14 12.54
N TYR A 92 -1.84 -11.95 13.30
CA TYR A 92 -1.59 -12.70 14.53
C TYR A 92 -1.51 -11.72 15.70
N GLY A 93 -2.53 -11.73 16.57
CA GLY A 93 -2.60 -10.84 17.73
C GLY A 93 -4.03 -10.69 18.26
N THR A 94 -4.25 -9.61 19.02
CA THR A 94 -5.58 -9.17 19.46
C THR A 94 -5.89 -7.81 18.84
N ASP A 95 -7.11 -7.33 19.04
CA ASP A 95 -7.53 -5.95 18.78
C ASP A 95 -6.52 -4.86 19.22
N LYS A 96 -5.82 -5.05 20.33
CA LYS A 96 -4.88 -4.07 20.90
C LYS A 96 -3.47 -4.12 20.34
N SER A 97 -2.99 -5.30 19.94
CA SER A 97 -1.62 -5.48 19.46
C SER A 97 -1.48 -6.77 18.67
N GLY A 98 -0.74 -6.70 17.56
CA GLY A 98 -0.49 -7.86 16.73
C GLY A 98 0.45 -7.57 15.58
N LYS A 99 0.60 -8.58 14.73
CA LYS A 99 1.49 -8.53 13.56
C LYS A 99 0.69 -8.83 12.31
N LEU A 100 0.71 -7.88 11.37
CA LEU A 100 0.13 -8.04 10.05
C LEU A 100 1.18 -8.66 9.12
N TYR A 101 0.83 -9.75 8.45
CA TYR A 101 1.68 -10.42 7.47
C TYR A 101 1.06 -10.26 6.09
N LEU A 102 1.70 -9.43 5.26
CA LEU A 102 1.37 -9.30 3.85
C LEU A 102 2.11 -10.40 3.08
N ARG A 103 1.40 -11.42 2.62
CA ARG A 103 1.98 -12.58 1.92
C ARG A 103 2.04 -12.35 0.42
N THR A 104 3.10 -12.85 -0.19
CA THR A 104 3.28 -12.86 -1.64
C THR A 104 3.10 -14.26 -2.24
N LYS A 105 2.91 -14.33 -3.57
CA LYS A 105 2.70 -15.60 -4.30
C LYS A 105 3.92 -16.52 -4.25
N GLY A 106 5.12 -15.96 -4.23
CA GLY A 106 6.36 -16.66 -3.93
C GLY A 106 7.25 -15.81 -3.02
N GLU A 107 8.56 -15.98 -3.12
CA GLU A 107 9.54 -15.11 -2.46
C GLU A 107 9.72 -13.80 -3.24
N ASP A 108 8.74 -12.91 -3.16
CA ASP A 108 8.69 -11.64 -3.90
C ASP A 108 8.96 -10.41 -3.02
N VAL A 109 9.25 -10.60 -1.73
CA VAL A 109 9.62 -9.52 -0.81
C VAL A 109 11.13 -9.42 -0.73
N ILE A 110 11.68 -8.31 -1.20
CA ILE A 110 13.10 -7.97 -1.01
C ILE A 110 13.30 -7.63 0.46
N VAL A 111 14.29 -8.25 1.10
CA VAL A 111 14.70 -8.01 2.49
C VAL A 111 16.18 -7.65 2.50
N GLN A 112 16.46 -6.42 2.87
CA GLN A 112 17.81 -5.87 2.92
C GLN A 112 18.14 -5.31 4.29
N THR A 113 19.35 -5.58 4.78
CA THR A 113 19.87 -4.96 5.99
C THR A 113 21.16 -4.21 5.69
N TYR A 114 21.38 -3.11 6.40
CA TYR A 114 22.59 -2.30 6.31
C TYR A 114 23.13 -2.00 7.70
N ASN A 115 24.45 -1.93 7.85
CA ASN A 115 25.15 -1.64 9.10
C ASN A 115 24.79 -2.61 10.24
N ASP A 116 24.52 -3.87 9.92
CA ASP A 116 24.26 -4.89 10.94
C ASP A 116 25.58 -5.40 11.53
N LYS A 117 25.83 -5.05 12.81
CA LYS A 117 27.06 -5.43 13.53
C LYS A 117 27.11 -6.90 13.93
N SER A 118 25.95 -7.58 13.97
CA SER A 118 25.85 -8.95 14.49
C SER A 118 25.97 -10.01 13.39
N GLY A 119 25.54 -9.69 12.17
CA GLY A 119 25.50 -10.65 11.06
C GLY A 119 25.95 -10.10 9.70
N GLY A 120 26.34 -8.83 9.61
CA GLY A 120 26.63 -8.18 8.33
C GLY A 120 25.37 -7.86 7.52
N ASP A 121 25.57 -7.20 6.39
CA ASP A 121 24.48 -6.78 5.50
C ASP A 121 23.88 -7.99 4.78
N ILE A 122 22.56 -8.14 4.88
CA ILE A 122 21.79 -9.23 4.28
C ILE A 122 21.07 -8.68 3.05
N ASP A 123 21.07 -9.46 1.96
CA ASP A 123 20.22 -9.23 0.78
C ASP A 123 19.55 -10.56 0.42
N SER A 124 18.24 -10.63 0.64
CA SER A 124 17.48 -11.87 0.52
C SER A 124 16.05 -11.63 0.04
N MET A 125 15.39 -12.72 -0.36
CA MET A 125 13.98 -12.71 -0.73
C MET A 125 13.17 -13.44 0.33
N ALA A 126 11.95 -12.98 0.59
CA ALA A 126 11.02 -13.58 1.54
C ALA A 126 9.61 -13.67 0.96
N ALA A 127 8.80 -14.56 1.53
CA ALA A 127 7.42 -14.78 1.12
C ALA A 127 6.40 -13.83 1.78
N TYR A 128 6.85 -12.96 2.69
CA TYR A 128 5.97 -12.04 3.39
C TYR A 128 6.71 -10.80 3.91
N MET A 129 5.96 -9.73 4.13
CA MET A 129 6.36 -8.54 4.87
C MET A 129 5.54 -8.47 6.16
N MET A 130 6.20 -8.30 7.30
CA MET A 130 5.54 -8.18 8.61
C MET A 130 5.53 -6.73 9.06
N ILE A 131 4.36 -6.23 9.45
CA ILE A 131 4.15 -4.87 9.97
C ILE A 131 3.50 -4.98 11.35
N PRO A 132 4.12 -4.44 12.41
CA PRO A 132 3.51 -4.43 13.75
C PRO A 132 2.35 -3.43 13.78
N LEU A 133 1.19 -3.88 14.26
CA LEU A 133 0.00 -3.06 14.39
C LEU A 133 -0.56 -3.02 15.82
N LYS A 134 -1.28 -1.95 16.13
CA LYS A 134 -2.00 -1.70 17.37
C LYS A 134 -3.42 -1.23 17.12
N ASP A 135 -4.27 -1.46 18.11
CA ASP A 135 -5.60 -0.88 18.22
C ASP A 135 -6.40 -1.00 16.91
N ILE A 136 -6.36 -2.17 16.27
CA ILE A 136 -7.03 -2.45 14.99
C ILE A 136 -8.25 -3.33 15.22
N GLU A 137 -9.42 -2.78 14.94
CA GLU A 137 -10.68 -3.51 15.06
C GLU A 137 -10.79 -4.57 13.95
N PRO A 138 -11.51 -5.69 14.18
CA PRO A 138 -11.70 -6.73 13.18
C PRO A 138 -12.29 -6.22 11.86
N GLN A 139 -13.18 -5.21 11.93
CA GLN A 139 -13.75 -4.58 10.75
C GLN A 139 -12.70 -3.80 9.94
N ASP A 140 -11.82 -3.04 10.61
CA ASP A 140 -10.75 -2.30 9.94
C ASP A 140 -9.76 -3.24 9.26
N LEU A 141 -9.48 -4.40 9.87
CA LEU A 141 -8.65 -5.43 9.27
C LEU A 141 -9.31 -6.07 8.03
N ALA A 142 -10.61 -6.39 8.13
CA ALA A 142 -11.38 -6.94 7.02
C ALA A 142 -11.43 -5.96 5.84
N ASP A 143 -11.71 -4.69 6.13
CA ASP A 143 -11.66 -3.61 5.16
C ASP A 143 -10.26 -3.53 4.53
N LEU A 144 -9.19 -3.43 5.32
CA LEU A 144 -7.82 -3.35 4.80
C LEU A 144 -7.51 -4.49 3.83
N SER A 145 -7.89 -5.72 4.17
CA SER A 145 -7.75 -6.90 3.30
C SER A 145 -8.52 -6.74 1.99
N GLU A 146 -9.78 -6.31 2.05
CA GLU A 146 -10.59 -6.07 0.86
C GLU A 146 -9.97 -5.02 -0.07
N ARG A 147 -9.50 -3.88 0.47
CA ARG A 147 -8.87 -2.82 -0.34
C ARG A 147 -7.56 -3.33 -0.97
N LEU A 148 -6.77 -4.15 -0.27
CA LEU A 148 -5.55 -4.78 -0.81
C LEU A 148 -5.88 -5.73 -1.98
N VAL A 149 -6.92 -6.57 -1.84
CA VAL A 149 -7.38 -7.46 -2.92
C VAL A 149 -7.85 -6.66 -4.14
N LYS A 150 -8.66 -5.61 -3.93
CA LYS A 150 -9.12 -4.73 -5.02
C LYS A 150 -7.96 -4.03 -5.72
N MET A 151 -7.01 -3.52 -4.96
CA MET A 151 -5.80 -2.90 -5.51
C MET A 151 -4.97 -3.89 -6.32
N ASN A 152 -4.79 -5.13 -5.83
CA ASN A 152 -4.11 -6.19 -6.59
C ASN A 152 -4.82 -6.48 -7.93
N ALA A 153 -6.14 -6.66 -7.92
CA ALA A 153 -6.92 -6.91 -9.13
C ALA A 153 -6.80 -5.75 -10.14
N GLN A 154 -6.85 -4.51 -9.66
CA GLN A 154 -6.69 -3.33 -10.49
C GLN A 154 -5.30 -3.24 -11.12
N LEU A 155 -4.24 -3.49 -10.34
CA LEU A 155 -2.86 -3.47 -10.84
C LEU A 155 -2.62 -4.58 -11.88
N LEU A 156 -3.25 -5.75 -11.70
CA LEU A 156 -3.19 -6.84 -12.67
C LEU A 156 -3.89 -6.49 -13.99
N ALA A 157 -5.01 -5.75 -13.93
CA ALA A 157 -5.74 -5.30 -15.13
C ALA A 157 -5.00 -4.21 -15.94
N GLN A 158 -4.04 -3.52 -15.33
CA GLN A 158 -3.23 -2.47 -15.97
C GLN A 158 -1.93 -3.00 -16.62
N LYS A 159 -1.66 -4.31 -16.50
CA LYS A 159 -0.46 -4.96 -17.04
C LYS A 159 -0.73 -5.56 -18.42
#